data_AF-A0A9D0G932-F1
#
_entry.id   AF-A0A9D0G932-F1
#
_cell.length_a   1.000
_cell.length_b   1.000
_cell.length_c   1.000
_cell.angle_alpha   90.00
_cell.angle_beta   90.00
_cell.angle_gamma   90.00
#
_symmetry.space_group_name_H-M   'P 1'
#
loop_
_entity.id
_entity.type
_entity.pdbx_description
1 polymer ?
#
loop_
_entity_poly.entity_id
_entity_poly.type
_entity_poly.pdbx_seq_one_letter_code
_entity_poly.pdbx_strand_id
1 'polypeptide(L)' 'MSDRERPVCNYEGSRYSTEFWTTSRSYEDGAERIALRHLLPPRGRRLLEIGAGFGRLVDLYQGYDTVVLL' A
#
# COMPACT_ATOMS: atom_id res chain seq x y z
N MET A 1 13.37 23.79 29.52
CA MET A 1 13.69 22.74 28.53
C MET A 1 12.61 22.81 27.47
N SER A 2 12.96 23.18 26.24
CA SER A 2 12.00 23.29 25.13
C SER A 2 11.49 21.90 24.78
N ASP A 3 10.18 21.70 24.96
CA ASP A 3 9.47 20.54 24.47
C ASP A 3 9.42 20.65 22.94
N ARG A 4 10.35 19.96 22.25
CA ARG A 4 10.29 19.84 20.79
C ARG A 4 9.16 18.88 20.48
N GLU A 5 7.98 19.43 20.23
CA GLU A 5 6.86 18.73 19.62
C GLU A 5 7.39 17.92 18.43
N ARG A 6 7.33 16.59 18.53
CA ARG A 6 7.67 15.72 17.42
C ARG A 6 6.50 15.79 16.45
N PRO A 7 6.69 16.30 15.22
CA PRO A 7 5.58 16.40 14.28
C PRO A 7 5.03 15.01 13.99
N VAL A 8 3.71 14.86 14.12
CA VAL A 8 3.01 13.63 13.79
C VAL A 8 2.92 13.53 12.27
N CYS A 9 3.38 12.43 11.69
CA CYS A 9 3.19 12.14 10.27
C CYS A 9 1.75 11.67 10.05
N ASN A 10 0.85 12.62 9.78
CA ASN A 10 -0.55 12.33 9.52
C ASN A 10 -0.81 12.23 8.01
N TYR A 11 -1.31 11.08 7.56
CA TYR A 11 -1.73 10.85 6.18
C TYR A 11 -3.23 11.10 5.96
N GLU A 12 -4.01 11.35 7.02
CA GLU A 12 -5.44 11.62 6.91
C GLU A 12 -5.71 12.93 6.14
N GLY A 13 -6.67 12.90 5.22
CA GLY A 13 -6.98 14.02 4.33
C GLY A 13 -5.90 14.33 3.28
N SER A 14 -4.80 13.57 3.24
CA SER A 14 -3.77 13.75 2.22
C SER A 14 -4.29 13.35 0.83
N ARG A 15 -3.88 14.10 -0.18
CA ARG A 15 -4.19 13.81 -1.60
C ARG A 15 -3.20 12.81 -2.18
N TYR A 16 -2.85 11.79 -1.39
CA TYR A 16 -1.73 10.88 -1.65
C TYR A 16 -1.86 10.12 -2.98
N SER A 17 -3.08 9.72 -3.36
CA SER A 17 -3.37 9.04 -4.62
C SER A 17 -3.27 9.95 -5.86
N THR A 18 -3.32 11.28 -5.69
CA THR A 18 -3.31 12.24 -6.81
C THR A 18 -2.08 13.13 -6.84
N GLU A 19 -1.35 13.25 -5.73
CA GLU A 19 -0.15 14.10 -5.61
C GLU A 19 1.13 13.27 -5.51
N PHE A 20 1.09 12.11 -4.83
CA PHE A 20 2.27 11.27 -4.65
C PHE A 20 2.28 10.07 -5.62
N TRP A 21 1.20 9.28 -5.63
CA TRP A 21 1.04 8.10 -6.50
C TRP A 21 0.36 8.45 -7.82
N THR A 22 1.09 9.16 -8.69
CA THR A 22 0.61 9.53 -10.02
C THR A 22 1.21 8.65 -11.13
N THR A 23 0.87 8.92 -12.38
CA THR A 23 1.42 8.21 -13.56
C THR A 23 2.93 8.35 -13.70
N SER A 24 3.56 9.35 -13.06
CA SER A 24 5.01 9.50 -13.05
C SER A 24 5.74 8.36 -12.32
N ARG A 25 5.02 7.59 -11.49
CA ARG A 25 5.55 6.42 -10.75
C ARG A 25 5.13 5.08 -11.35
N SER A 26 4.87 5.05 -12.65
CA SER A 26 4.49 3.81 -13.36
C SER A 26 5.58 2.72 -13.28
N TYR A 27 6.86 3.12 -13.22
CA TYR A 27 7.95 2.18 -13.01
C TYR A 27 7.87 1.53 -11.62
N GLU A 28 7.71 2.32 -10.57
CA GLU A 28 7.60 1.82 -9.20
C GLU A 28 6.35 0.94 -9.02
N ASP A 29 5.20 1.34 -9.56
CA ASP A 29 4.00 0.50 -9.55
C ASP A 29 4.25 -0.85 -10.24
N GLY A 30 4.88 -0.84 -11.41
CA GLY A 30 5.23 -2.07 -12.13
C GLY A 30 6.22 -2.96 -11.36
N ALA A 31 7.27 -2.37 -10.80
CA ALA A 31 8.28 -3.09 -10.04
C ALA A 31 7.69 -3.78 -8.80
N GLU A 32 6.84 -3.07 -8.04
CA GLU A 32 6.15 -3.64 -6.88
C GLU A 32 5.19 -4.76 -7.28
N ARG A 33 4.43 -4.60 -8.36
CA ARG A 33 3.52 -5.65 -8.85
C ARG A 33 4.27 -6.92 -9.24
N ILE A 34 5.43 -6.80 -9.90
CA ILE A 34 6.27 -7.94 -10.25
C ILE A 34 6.80 -8.62 -8.98
N ALA A 35 7.33 -7.84 -8.04
CA ALA A 35 7.86 -8.37 -6.78
C ALA A 35 6.79 -9.12 -5.99
N LEU A 36 5.60 -8.53 -5.81
CA LEU A 36 4.51 -9.16 -5.06
C LEU A 36 4.00 -10.45 -5.70
N ARG A 37 3.89 -10.51 -7.04
CA ARG A 37 3.52 -11.75 -7.74
C ARG A 37 4.53 -12.88 -7.55
N HIS A 38 5.80 -12.54 -7.33
CA HIS A 38 6.85 -13.53 -7.10
C HIS A 38 6.95 -13.96 -5.63
N LEU A 39 6.78 -13.02 -4.70
CA LEU A 39 6.96 -13.25 -3.27
C LEU A 39 5.72 -13.85 -2.61
N LEU A 40 4.53 -13.51 -3.09
CA LEU A 40 3.28 -13.99 -2.51
C LEU A 40 2.83 -15.28 -3.19
N PRO A 41 2.33 -16.26 -2.42
CA PRO A 41 1.59 -17.38 -2.98
C PRO A 41 0.43 -16.88 -3.84
N PRO A 42 0.14 -17.53 -4.98
CA PRO A 42 -0.97 -17.13 -5.85
C PRO A 42 -2.34 -17.38 -5.23
N ARG A 43 -2.42 -18.16 -4.13
CA ARG A 43 -3.64 -18.44 -3.37
C ARG A 43 -3.34 -18.62 -1.88
N GLY A 44 -4.30 -18.31 -1.02
CA GLY A 44 -4.19 -18.54 0.42
C GLY A 44 -5.50 -18.28 1.17
N ARG A 45 -5.55 -18.62 2.46
CA ARG A 45 -6.78 -18.39 3.24
C ARG A 45 -6.95 -16.92 3.66
N ARG A 46 -5.85 -16.26 4.07
CA ARG A 46 -5.89 -14.91 4.62
C ARG A 46 -4.67 -14.11 4.21
N LEU A 47 -4.88 -12.86 3.80
CA LEU A 47 -3.83 -11.87 3.57
C LEU A 47 -4.15 -10.61 4.38
N LEU A 48 -3.13 -10.05 5.03
CA LEU A 48 -3.18 -8.78 5.73
C LEU A 48 -2.22 -7.81 5.03
N GLU A 49 -2.75 -6.70 4.52
CA GLU A 49 -1.94 -5.57 4.05
C GLU A 49 -1.99 -4.45 5.09
N ILE A 50 -0.81 -4.01 5.53
CA ILE A 50 -0.66 -2.90 6.49
C ILE A 50 -0.15 -1.69 5.73
N GLY A 51 -0.85 -0.57 5.85
CA GLY A 51 -0.54 0.63 5.08
C GLY A 51 -1.06 0.52 3.65
N ALA A 52 -2.23 -0.07 3.45
CA ALA A 52 -2.82 -0.28 2.12
C ALA A 52 -3.13 1.04 1.38
N GLY A 53 -3.14 2.17 2.12
CA GLY A 53 -3.38 3.49 1.57
C GLY A 53 -4.72 3.55 0.82
N PHE A 54 -4.67 3.90 -0.47
CA PHE A 54 -5.86 3.94 -1.32
C PHE A 54 -6.14 2.62 -2.08
N GLY A 55 -5.47 1.53 -1.70
CA GLY A 55 -5.76 0.18 -2.20
C GLY A 55 -5.23 -0.15 -3.59
N ARG A 56 -4.15 0.50 -4.04
CA ARG A 56 -3.60 0.36 -5.40
C ARG A 56 -3.25 -1.08 -5.81
N LEU A 57 -2.86 -1.93 -4.84
CA LEU A 57 -2.33 -3.28 -5.08
C LEU A 57 -3.34 -4.39 -4.77
N VAL A 58 -4.56 -4.04 -4.33
CA VAL A 58 -5.56 -5.00 -3.84
C VAL A 58 -6.02 -5.97 -4.94
N ASP A 59 -5.91 -5.57 -6.21
CA ASP A 59 -6.20 -6.42 -7.36
C ASP A 59 -5.28 -7.64 -7.46
N LEU A 60 -4.09 -7.59 -6.85
CA LEU A 60 -3.16 -8.72 -6.82
C LEU A 60 -3.58 -9.83 -5.86
N TYR A 61 -4.50 -9.57 -4.93
CA TYR A 61 -4.84 -10.49 -3.83
C TYR A 61 -6.06 -11.37 -4.09
N GLN A 62 -6.58 -11.41 -5.32
CA GLN A 62 -7.79 -12.18 -5.70
C GLN A 62 -7.74 -13.68 -5.37
N GLY A 63 -6.54 -14.25 -5.21
CA GLY A 63 -6.38 -15.66 -4.84
C GLY A 63 -6.63 -15.97 -3.36
N TYR A 64 -6.88 -14.97 -2.53
CA TYR A 64 -7.06 -15.15 -1.09
C TYR A 64 -8.54 -15.18 -0.69
N ASP A 65 -8.94 -16.10 0.19
CA ASP A 65 -10.33 -16.20 0.67
C ASP A 65 -10.75 -14.97 1.49
N THR A 66 -9.80 -14.34 2.17
CA THR A 66 -10.03 -13.13 2.98
C THR A 66 -8.84 -12.19 2.86
N VAL A 67 -9.12 -10.94 2.54
CA VAL A 67 -8.15 -9.85 2.50
C VAL A 67 -8.54 -8.82 3.55
N VAL A 68 -7.61 -8.49 4.44
CA VAL A 68 -7.77 -7.46 5.47
C VAL A 68 -6.83 -6.30 5.11
N LEU A 69 -7.35 -5.09 5.06
CA LEU A 69 -6.61 -3.87 4.74
C LEU A 69 -6.61 -2.97 5.97
N LEU A 70 -5.42 -2.53 6.41
CA LEU A 70 -5.21 -1.61 7.53
C LEU A 70 -4.50 -0.33 7.08
#